data_AF-A0A3F2U104-F1
#
_entry.id   AF-A0A3F2U104-F1
#
_cell.length_a   1.000
_cell.length_b   1.000
_cell.length_c   1.000
_cell.angle_alpha   90.00
_cell.angle_beta   90.00
_cell.angle_gamma   90.00
#
_symmetry.space_group_name_H-M   'P 1'
#
loop_
_entity.id
_entity.type
_entity.pdbx_description
1 polymer ?
#
loop_
_entity_poly.entity_id
_entity_poly.type
_entity_poly.pdbx_seq_one_letter_code
_entity_poly.pdbx_strand_id
1 'polypeptide(L)'
;MSALVDRRRLLLGLAAASAAAAAPVPAEAGPAENPELIRLGDMLSDAYTRYNNARHAANAVKATQPAVSEAEYEPYWRAVKAAVKSLCSLVATIMDQPDETMAGLLIKAEALATFGNMTDVDQGWAIFEPNKWHGQIAASILRHAKGGAS
;
A
#
# COMPACT_ATOMS: atom_id res chain seq x y z
N MET A 1 4.98 24.09 67.44
CA MET A 1 5.58 23.11 66.49
C MET A 1 4.51 22.10 66.09
N SER A 2 4.41 21.78 64.80
CA SER A 2 3.75 20.59 64.22
C SER A 2 2.62 20.86 63.19
N ALA A 3 2.91 21.62 62.12
CA ALA A 3 2.12 21.61 60.87
C ALA A 3 2.86 20.88 59.71
N LEU A 4 4.13 20.54 59.91
CA LEU A 4 4.98 19.94 58.87
C LEU A 4 4.82 18.42 58.74
N VAL A 5 4.28 17.76 59.76
CA VAL A 5 4.13 16.29 59.81
C VAL A 5 2.87 15.81 59.07
N ASP A 6 1.78 16.58 59.13
CA ASP A 6 0.49 16.17 58.53
C ASP A 6 0.49 16.26 57.00
N ARG A 7 1.13 17.29 56.43
CA ARG A 7 1.27 17.43 54.97
C ARG A 7 2.02 16.26 54.35
N ARG A 8 3.03 15.73 55.05
CA ARG A 8 3.85 14.62 54.55
C ARG A 8 3.06 13.32 54.48
N ARG A 9 2.21 13.05 55.49
CA ARG A 9 1.30 11.90 55.48
C ARG A 9 0.21 12.02 54.42
N LEU A 10 -0.35 13.22 54.24
CA LEU A 10 -1.33 13.49 53.19
C LEU A 10 -0.75 13.25 51.78
N LEU A 11 0.48 13.71 51.52
CA LEU A 11 1.15 13.54 50.23
C LEU A 11 1.54 12.08 49.95
N LEU A 12 1.93 11.32 50.98
CA LEU A 12 2.23 9.89 50.83
C LEU A 12 0.97 9.06 50.54
N GLY A 13 -0.17 9.41 51.16
CA GLY A 13 -1.45 8.78 50.85
C GLY A 13 -1.91 9.05 49.41
N LEU A 14 -1.70 10.27 48.92
CA LEU A 14 -2.05 10.66 47.55
C LEU A 14 -1.14 9.96 46.50
N ALA A 15 0.17 9.82 46.79
CA ALA A 15 1.10 9.14 45.90
C ALA A 15 0.81 7.63 45.73
N ALA A 16 0.42 6.96 46.82
CA ALA A 16 0.03 5.55 46.77
C ALA A 16 -1.27 5.33 45.97
N ALA A 17 -2.24 6.25 46.08
CA ALA A 17 -3.47 6.20 45.31
C ALA A 17 -3.25 6.47 43.81
N SER A 18 -2.35 7.40 43.45
CA SER A 18 -2.01 7.66 42.03
C SER A 18 -1.27 6.52 41.36
N ALA A 19 -0.51 5.70 42.09
CA ALA A 19 0.18 4.54 41.52
C ALA A 19 -0.75 3.37 41.20
N ALA A 20 -1.88 3.23 41.91
CA ALA A 20 -2.85 2.16 41.68
C ALA A 20 -3.75 2.41 40.45
N ALA A 21 -3.94 3.67 40.05
CA ALA A 21 -4.73 4.05 38.88
C ALA A 21 -3.94 3.95 37.56
N ALA A 22 -2.64 3.67 37.62
CA ALA A 22 -1.74 3.55 36.46
C ALA A 22 -1.30 2.10 36.21
N ALA A 23 -2.13 1.12 36.59
CA ALA A 23 -1.92 -0.24 36.13
C ALA A 23 -2.00 -0.24 34.60
N PRO A 24 -0.94 -0.66 33.86
CA PRO A 24 -1.03 -0.79 32.42
C PRO A 24 -2.08 -1.85 32.12
N VAL A 25 -3.20 -1.43 31.53
CA VAL A 25 -4.05 -2.36 30.80
C VAL A 25 -3.17 -2.95 29.69
N PRO A 26 -3.07 -4.29 29.57
CA PRO A 26 -2.39 -4.87 28.43
C PRO A 26 -3.07 -4.34 27.18
N ALA A 27 -2.33 -3.59 26.37
CA ALA A 27 -2.78 -3.22 25.05
C ALA A 27 -2.91 -4.55 24.28
N GLU A 28 -4.15 -4.96 24.01
CA GLU A 28 -4.42 -6.04 23.08
C GLU A 28 -3.73 -5.65 21.77
N ALA A 29 -2.77 -6.48 21.33
CA ALA A 29 -2.10 -6.24 20.07
C ALA A 29 -3.19 -6.28 19.00
N GLY A 30 -3.50 -5.13 18.40
CA GLY A 30 -4.43 -5.07 17.28
C GLY A 30 -3.98 -5.99 16.15
N PRO A 31 -4.86 -6.28 15.19
CA PRO A 31 -4.55 -7.19 14.09
C PRO A 31 -3.23 -6.81 13.42
N ALA A 32 -2.37 -7.81 13.27
CA ALA A 32 -1.21 -7.69 12.41
C ALA A 32 -1.68 -7.72 10.95
N GLU A 33 -1.11 -6.86 10.11
CA GLU A 33 -1.40 -6.86 8.68
C GLU A 33 -0.91 -8.16 8.00
N ASN A 34 -1.54 -8.51 6.89
CA ASN A 34 -1.16 -9.63 6.05
C ASN A 34 0.30 -9.49 5.55
N PRO A 35 1.22 -10.40 5.92
CA PRO A 35 2.63 -10.31 5.52
C PRO A 35 2.84 -10.46 4.01
N GLU A 36 1.96 -11.20 3.31
CA GLU A 36 2.03 -11.28 1.84
C GLU A 36 1.63 -9.96 1.18
N LEU A 37 0.65 -9.24 1.73
CA LEU A 37 0.26 -7.92 1.23
C LEU A 37 1.41 -6.93 1.38
N ILE A 38 2.11 -6.94 2.52
CA ILE A 38 3.32 -6.13 2.73
C ILE A 38 4.39 -6.48 1.69
N ARG A 39 4.73 -7.77 1.57
CA ARG A 39 5.74 -8.26 0.63
C ARG A 39 5.44 -7.87 -0.81
N LEU A 40 4.18 -7.97 -1.23
CA LEU A 40 3.74 -7.57 -2.57
C LEU A 40 3.78 -6.05 -2.76
N GLY A 41 3.42 -5.28 -1.73
CA GLY A 41 3.57 -3.83 -1.70
C GLY A 41 5.01 -3.39 -1.91
N ASP A 42 5.96 -4.03 -1.23
CA ASP A 42 7.40 -3.74 -1.36
C ASP A 42 7.92 -3.96 -2.80
N MET A 43 7.30 -4.88 -3.55
CA MET A 43 7.67 -5.16 -4.95
C MET A 43 7.13 -4.13 -5.95
N LEU A 44 6.18 -3.28 -5.54
CA LEU A 44 5.45 -2.39 -6.43
C LEU A 44 6.37 -1.35 -7.09
N SER A 45 7.25 -0.72 -6.30
CA SER A 45 8.20 0.29 -6.79
C SER A 45 9.13 -0.27 -7.86
N ASP A 46 9.65 -1.49 -7.65
CA ASP A 46 10.52 -2.17 -8.62
C ASP A 46 9.78 -2.52 -9.91
N ALA A 47 8.54 -3.02 -9.82
CA ALA A 47 7.73 -3.34 -10.98
C ALA A 47 7.40 -2.07 -11.80
N TYR A 48 7.06 -0.97 -11.12
CA TYR A 48 6.78 0.30 -11.76
C TYR A 48 8.03 0.91 -12.41
N THR A 49 9.19 0.81 -11.75
CA THR A 49 10.48 1.24 -12.31
C THR A 49 10.81 0.49 -13.60
N ARG A 50 10.58 -0.84 -13.65
CA ARG A 50 10.77 -1.63 -14.88
C ARG A 50 9.84 -1.18 -16.00
N TYR A 51 8.58 -0.90 -15.69
CA TYR A 51 7.62 -0.35 -16.65
C TYR A 51 8.10 0.98 -17.23
N ASN A 52 8.47 1.93 -16.36
CA ASN A 52 8.94 3.25 -16.78
C ASN A 52 10.20 3.15 -17.64
N ASN A 53 11.17 2.33 -17.24
CA ASN A 53 12.41 2.14 -18.00
C ASN A 53 12.14 1.56 -19.40
N ALA A 54 11.27 0.54 -19.51
CA ALA A 54 10.90 -0.04 -20.80
C ALA A 54 10.19 0.99 -21.70
N ARG A 55 9.28 1.79 -21.11
CA ARG A 55 8.56 2.85 -21.83
C ARG A 55 9.50 3.95 -22.29
N HIS A 56 10.41 4.40 -21.43
CA HIS A 56 11.41 5.40 -21.78
C HIS A 56 12.31 4.93 -22.91
N ALA A 57 12.77 3.67 -22.89
CA ALA A 57 13.56 3.10 -23.97
C ALA A 57 12.80 3.09 -25.30
N ALA A 58 11.54 2.62 -25.29
CA ALA A 58 10.69 2.60 -26.48
C ALA A 58 10.44 4.01 -27.06
N ASN A 59 10.17 4.99 -26.18
CA ASN A 59 9.95 6.38 -26.58
C ASN A 59 11.23 7.02 -27.13
N ALA A 60 12.38 6.74 -26.54
CA ALA A 60 13.68 7.25 -27.00
C ALA A 60 14.02 6.78 -28.41
N VAL A 61 13.71 5.51 -28.74
CA VAL A 61 13.89 4.97 -30.09
C VAL A 61 12.99 5.72 -31.08
N LYS A 62 11.70 5.89 -30.77
CA LYS A 62 10.78 6.64 -31.65
C LYS A 62 11.17 8.10 -31.82
N ALA A 63 11.69 8.74 -30.77
CA ALA A 63 12.12 10.14 -30.82
C ALA A 63 13.38 10.33 -31.69
N THR A 64 14.32 9.39 -31.62
CA THR A 64 15.58 9.46 -32.38
C THR A 64 15.46 8.90 -33.80
N GLN A 65 14.54 7.95 -34.01
CA GLN A 65 14.32 7.24 -35.26
C GLN A 65 12.82 7.18 -35.57
N PRO A 66 12.20 8.28 -36.03
CA PRO A 66 10.76 8.33 -36.28
C PRO A 66 10.29 7.38 -37.40
N ALA A 67 11.21 6.94 -38.26
CA ALA A 67 10.98 5.96 -39.32
C ALA A 67 11.52 4.54 -38.99
N VAL A 68 11.78 4.24 -37.71
CA VAL A 68 12.20 2.90 -37.27
C VAL A 68 11.24 1.84 -37.80
N SER A 69 11.79 0.76 -38.38
CA SER A 69 10.95 -0.32 -38.89
C SER A 69 10.25 -1.06 -37.75
N GLU A 70 9.11 -1.70 -38.04
CA GLU A 70 8.40 -2.49 -37.04
C GLU A 70 9.27 -3.63 -36.47
N ALA A 71 10.05 -4.29 -37.33
CA ALA A 71 10.95 -5.36 -36.92
C ALA A 71 12.05 -4.89 -35.95
N GLU A 72 12.59 -3.69 -36.16
CA GLU A 72 13.60 -3.08 -35.27
C GLU A 72 12.99 -2.54 -33.97
N TYR A 73 11.72 -2.10 -34.02
CA TYR A 73 10.99 -1.61 -32.85
C TYR A 73 10.43 -2.74 -31.96
N GLU A 74 10.21 -3.93 -32.53
CA GLU A 74 9.57 -5.07 -31.88
C GLU A 74 10.21 -5.46 -30.52
N PRO A 75 11.55 -5.47 -30.33
CA PRO A 75 12.14 -5.77 -29.02
C PRO A 75 11.73 -4.78 -27.93
N TYR A 76 11.66 -3.49 -28.24
CA TYR A 76 11.24 -2.45 -27.29
C TYR A 76 9.76 -2.59 -26.95
N TRP A 77 8.95 -2.87 -27.96
CA TRP A 77 7.53 -3.13 -27.76
C TRP A 77 7.29 -4.39 -26.91
N ARG A 78 8.05 -5.47 -27.12
CA ARG A 78 7.99 -6.66 -26.27
C ARG A 78 8.39 -6.38 -24.83
N ALA A 79 9.46 -5.60 -24.61
CA ALA A 79 9.90 -5.23 -23.27
C ALA A 79 8.82 -4.44 -22.52
N VAL A 80 8.19 -3.49 -23.21
CA VAL A 80 7.04 -2.74 -22.71
C VAL A 80 5.88 -3.66 -22.35
N LYS A 81 5.44 -4.54 -23.27
CA LYS A 81 4.34 -5.48 -23.02
C LYS A 81 4.61 -6.39 -21.83
N ALA A 82 5.85 -6.87 -21.71
CA ALA A 82 6.25 -7.71 -20.58
C ALA A 82 6.19 -6.94 -19.25
N ALA A 83 6.65 -5.69 -19.23
CA ALA A 83 6.61 -4.87 -18.02
C ALA A 83 5.18 -4.45 -17.64
N VAL A 84 4.35 -4.07 -18.62
CA VAL A 84 2.90 -3.82 -18.44
C VAL A 84 2.24 -5.04 -17.81
N LYS A 85 2.41 -6.22 -18.40
CA LYS A 85 1.86 -7.48 -17.87
C LYS A 85 2.31 -7.73 -16.44
N SER A 86 3.62 -7.60 -16.17
CA SER A 86 4.18 -7.84 -14.83
C SER A 86 3.59 -6.89 -13.78
N LEU A 87 3.51 -5.59 -14.07
CA LEU A 87 2.96 -4.60 -13.14
C LEU A 87 1.47 -4.85 -12.91
N CYS A 88 0.71 -5.08 -13.97
CA CYS A 88 -0.72 -5.35 -13.91
C CYS A 88 -1.04 -6.62 -13.12
N SER A 89 -0.27 -7.70 -13.31
CA SER A 89 -0.40 -8.93 -12.52
C SER A 89 -0.07 -8.71 -11.05
N LEU A 90 0.94 -7.89 -10.73
CA LEU A 90 1.27 -7.55 -9.34
C LEU A 90 0.13 -6.77 -8.68
N VAL A 91 -0.39 -5.73 -9.36
CA VAL A 91 -1.53 -4.94 -8.87
C VAL A 91 -2.75 -5.85 -8.64
N ALA A 92 -3.08 -6.73 -9.58
CA ALA A 92 -4.15 -7.70 -9.41
C ALA A 92 -3.94 -8.58 -8.16
N THR A 93 -2.73 -9.11 -7.99
CA THR A 93 -2.38 -9.96 -6.84
C THR A 93 -2.50 -9.20 -5.51
N ILE A 94 -2.09 -7.92 -5.47
CA ILE A 94 -2.25 -7.04 -4.31
C ILE A 94 -3.73 -6.83 -4.00
N MET A 95 -4.55 -6.55 -5.01
CA MET A 95 -5.97 -6.29 -4.85
C MET A 95 -6.74 -7.50 -4.32
N ASP A 96 -6.28 -8.71 -4.64
CA ASP A 96 -6.87 -9.98 -4.20
C ASP A 96 -6.49 -10.39 -2.76
N GLN A 97 -5.43 -9.82 -2.18
CA GLN A 97 -5.07 -10.10 -0.78
C GLN A 97 -6.12 -9.51 0.19
N PRO A 98 -6.38 -10.10 1.36
CA PRO A 98 -7.11 -9.41 2.42
C PRO A 98 -6.32 -8.23 2.97
N ASP A 99 -7.02 -7.15 3.33
CA ASP A 99 -6.50 -6.00 4.08
C ASP A 99 -7.06 -6.06 5.50
N GLU A 100 -6.21 -6.39 6.48
CA GLU A 100 -6.64 -6.55 7.88
C GLU A 100 -6.59 -5.22 8.64
N THR A 101 -5.75 -4.29 8.17
CA THR A 101 -5.57 -2.97 8.78
C THR A 101 -5.66 -1.85 7.76
N MET A 102 -5.64 -0.61 8.25
CA MET A 102 -5.53 0.57 7.39
C MET A 102 -4.24 0.56 6.54
N ALA A 103 -3.16 -0.08 7.02
CA ALA A 103 -1.92 -0.19 6.25
C ALA A 103 -2.14 -1.01 4.97
N GLY A 104 -2.86 -2.13 5.05
CA GLY A 104 -3.23 -2.94 3.89
C GLY A 104 -4.11 -2.19 2.89
N LEU A 105 -5.09 -1.41 3.37
CA LEU A 105 -5.88 -0.54 2.50
C LEU A 105 -5.00 0.49 1.77
N LEU A 106 -4.03 1.11 2.46
CA LEU A 106 -3.11 2.06 1.84
C LEU A 106 -2.23 1.39 0.77
N ILE A 107 -1.72 0.17 1.01
CA ILE A 107 -0.96 -0.60 0.01
C ILE A 107 -1.80 -0.86 -1.24
N LYS A 108 -3.06 -1.26 -1.08
CA LYS A 108 -3.98 -1.48 -2.22
C LYS A 108 -4.27 -0.18 -2.98
N ALA A 109 -4.46 0.92 -2.25
CA ALA A 109 -4.67 2.23 -2.86
C ALA A 109 -3.44 2.68 -3.66
N GLU A 110 -2.23 2.45 -3.15
CA GLU A 110 -0.98 2.75 -3.84
C GLU A 110 -0.80 1.88 -5.09
N ALA A 111 -1.14 0.59 -5.03
CA ALA A 111 -1.14 -0.29 -6.18
C ALA A 111 -2.08 0.21 -7.29
N LEU A 112 -3.29 0.64 -6.92
CA LEU A 112 -4.26 1.21 -7.86
C LEU A 112 -3.78 2.56 -8.44
N ALA A 113 -3.19 3.42 -7.61
CA ALA A 113 -2.60 4.69 -8.08
C ALA A 113 -1.44 4.45 -9.05
N THR A 114 -0.59 3.45 -8.77
CA THR A 114 0.52 3.06 -9.64
C THR A 114 0.03 2.58 -10.99
N PHE A 115 -1.04 1.79 -11.02
CA PHE A 115 -1.72 1.42 -12.26
C PHE A 115 -2.25 2.66 -13.02
N GLY A 116 -2.88 3.60 -12.31
CA GLY A 116 -3.40 4.84 -12.89
C GLY A 116 -2.33 5.76 -13.49
N ASN A 117 -1.06 5.63 -13.09
CA ASN A 117 0.06 6.38 -13.64
C ASN A 117 0.62 5.79 -14.96
N MET A 118 0.10 4.65 -15.42
CA MET A 118 0.43 4.11 -16.74
C MET A 118 -0.28 4.89 -17.85
N THR A 119 0.21 4.83 -19.08
CA THR A 119 -0.50 5.47 -20.21
C THR A 119 -1.84 4.79 -20.50
N ASP A 120 -2.85 5.54 -20.97
CA ASP A 120 -4.18 5.01 -21.31
C ASP A 120 -4.11 3.82 -22.27
N VAL A 121 -3.20 3.89 -23.25
CA VAL A 121 -2.97 2.80 -24.20
C VAL A 121 -2.56 1.54 -23.45
N ASP A 122 -1.62 1.64 -22.52
CA ASP A 122 -1.09 0.49 -21.79
C ASP A 122 -2.08 -0.10 -20.80
N GLN A 123 -2.85 0.77 -20.15
CA GLN A 123 -3.96 0.35 -19.30
C GLN A 123 -4.99 -0.43 -20.13
N GLY A 124 -5.28 0.00 -21.36
CA GLY A 124 -6.21 -0.68 -22.27
C GLY A 124 -5.73 -2.04 -22.80
N TRP A 125 -4.41 -2.27 -22.86
CA TRP A 125 -3.84 -3.57 -23.24
C TRP A 125 -3.81 -4.58 -22.09
N ALA A 126 -3.90 -4.11 -20.85
CA ALA A 126 -3.93 -4.99 -19.70
C ALA A 126 -5.27 -5.72 -19.67
N ILE A 127 -5.24 -7.02 -19.98
CA ILE A 127 -6.42 -7.89 -20.01
C ILE A 127 -6.87 -8.09 -18.57
N PHE A 128 -7.81 -7.27 -18.10
CA PHE A 128 -8.44 -7.44 -16.80
C PHE A 128 -9.84 -8.04 -16.94
N GLU A 129 -10.19 -8.91 -16.00
CA GLU A 129 -11.59 -9.21 -15.68
C GLU A 129 -12.34 -7.91 -15.36
N PRO A 130 -13.68 -7.83 -15.56
CA PRO A 130 -14.43 -6.59 -15.36
C PRO A 130 -14.10 -5.94 -14.01
N ASN A 131 -13.47 -4.77 -14.10
CA ASN A 131 -12.79 -3.97 -13.07
C ASN A 131 -13.55 -3.79 -11.74
N LYS A 132 -13.53 -4.81 -10.86
CA LYS A 132 -14.10 -4.71 -9.50
C LYS A 132 -13.21 -3.93 -8.53
N TRP A 133 -11.99 -3.56 -8.91
CA TRP A 133 -10.99 -2.96 -8.01
C TRP A 133 -11.46 -1.69 -7.32
N HIS A 134 -12.12 -0.78 -8.05
CA HIS A 134 -12.70 0.44 -7.44
C HIS A 134 -13.78 0.08 -6.40
N GLY A 135 -14.60 -0.93 -6.68
CA GLY A 135 -15.59 -1.46 -5.75
C GLY A 135 -14.96 -2.14 -4.54
N GLN A 136 -13.84 -2.85 -4.71
CA GLN A 136 -13.07 -3.47 -3.61
C GLN A 136 -12.47 -2.42 -2.68
N ILE A 137 -11.89 -1.33 -3.23
CA ILE A 137 -11.39 -0.21 -2.41
C ILE A 137 -12.53 0.45 -1.65
N ALA A 138 -13.65 0.75 -2.30
CA ALA A 138 -14.82 1.33 -1.62
C ALA A 138 -15.34 0.42 -0.49
N ALA A 139 -15.41 -0.90 -0.74
CA ALA A 139 -15.80 -1.87 0.27
C ALA A 139 -14.80 -1.94 1.44
N SER A 140 -13.49 -1.88 1.17
CA SER A 140 -12.45 -1.84 2.18
C SER A 140 -12.53 -0.58 3.05
N ILE A 141 -12.70 0.60 2.45
CA ILE A 141 -12.92 1.86 3.18
C ILE A 141 -14.12 1.73 4.12
N LEU A 142 -15.25 1.19 3.64
CA LEU A 142 -16.45 1.01 4.46
C LEU A 142 -16.24 0.00 5.61
N ARG A 143 -15.46 -1.06 5.39
CA ARG A 143 -15.11 -2.04 6.42
C ARG A 143 -14.30 -1.39 7.53
N HIS A 144 -13.24 -0.65 7.18
CA HIS A 144 -12.40 0.03 8.16
C HIS A 144 -13.12 1.19 8.87
N ALA A 145 -13.94 1.97 8.15
CA ALA A 145 -14.68 3.09 8.73
C ALA A 145 -15.78 2.65 9.72
N LYS A 146 -16.32 1.43 9.60
CA LYS A 146 -17.35 0.89 10.51
C LYS A 146 -16.78 0.31 11.82
N GLY A 147 -15.46 0.30 12.00
CA GLY A 147 -14.81 -0.11 13.25
C GLY A 147 -14.27 -1.55 13.30
N GLY A 148 -13.93 -2.16 12.16
CA GLY A 148 -13.46 -3.55 12.12
C GLY A 148 -12.03 -3.71 11.62
N ALA A 149 -11.07 -3.56 12.51
CA ALA A 149 -9.90 -4.43 12.50
C ALA A 149 -10.11 -5.33 13.73
N SER A 150 -10.33 -6.63 13.52
CA SER A 150 -10.51 -7.58 14.63
C SER A 150 -9.16 -7.97 15.19
#